data_AF-B3JPT1-F1
#
_entry.id   AF-B3JPT1-F1
#
_cell.length_a   1.000
_cell.length_b   1.000
_cell.length_c   1.000
_cell.angle_alpha   90.00
_cell.angle_beta   90.00
_cell.angle_gamma   90.00
#
_symmetry.space_group_name_H-M   'P 1'
#
loop_
_entity.id
_entity.type
_entity.pdbx_description
1 polymer ?
#
loop_
_entity_poly.entity_id
_entity_poly.type
_entity_poly.pdbx_seq_one_letter_code
_entity_poly.pdbx_strand_id
1 'polypeptide(L)'
;MAEVTFPQLIQRACGIDVHLKVVVATIDGAGIQRETRSFKTFTSSLNELKEWLLSNGVTHVGMESTGVYWKPVYKVLEDSIPNIWIVNARHIKNVPGHKTDKMDSEWICKLLLAGLLKPSYIPPKEQRQLRDLTRYRNKLIQQIASEKNRMMRILEDCNIKLSSVVSNTSGTTATSLIDMLCEGKVLTLDDINSVYHGKLSASPEELLEACTGFVEEHHIYLLQMIRKDIDQTQTLVDDLSERIKRL
;
A
#
# COMPACT_ATOMS: atom_id res chain seq x y z
N MET A 1 -28.26 32.52 -13.14
CA MET A 1 -28.22 31.07 -12.89
C MET A 1 -29.21 30.77 -11.79
N ALA A 2 -30.10 29.79 -11.97
CA ALA A 2 -31.02 29.38 -10.91
C ALA A 2 -30.21 28.75 -9.77
N GLU A 3 -30.34 29.29 -8.56
CA GLU A 3 -29.65 28.78 -7.39
C GLU A 3 -30.35 27.49 -6.94
N VAL A 4 -29.70 26.34 -7.14
CA VAL A 4 -30.23 25.06 -6.67
C VAL A 4 -29.98 24.97 -5.16
N THR A 5 -31.07 24.99 -4.40
CA THR A 5 -31.10 24.85 -2.94
C THR A 5 -31.51 23.43 -2.55
N PHE A 6 -30.83 22.87 -1.56
CA PHE A 6 -31.15 21.57 -0.97
C PHE A 6 -31.62 21.78 0.48
N PRO A 7 -32.51 20.93 1.01
CA PRO A 7 -32.82 20.96 2.43
C PRO A 7 -31.56 20.66 3.25
N GLN A 8 -31.33 21.47 4.27
CA GLN A 8 -30.20 21.31 5.17
C GLN A 8 -30.50 20.20 6.19
N LEU A 9 -29.77 19.08 6.08
CA LEU A 9 -29.89 17.94 7.00
C LEU A 9 -28.87 18.01 8.14
N ILE A 10 -27.72 18.64 7.89
CA ILE A 10 -26.65 18.83 8.89
C ILE A 10 -26.60 20.29 9.30
N GLN A 11 -26.63 20.55 10.61
CA GLN A 11 -26.70 21.93 11.14
C GLN A 11 -25.42 22.73 10.89
N ARG A 12 -24.24 22.16 11.14
CA ARG A 12 -22.94 22.84 10.95
C ARG A 12 -21.90 21.88 10.42
N ALA A 13 -21.36 22.20 9.25
CA ALA A 13 -20.48 21.33 8.51
C ALA A 13 -19.21 22.06 8.06
N CYS A 14 -18.20 21.27 7.73
CA CYS A 14 -17.01 21.74 7.05
C CYS A 14 -16.66 20.84 5.87
N GLY A 15 -16.43 21.42 4.71
CA GLY A 15 -15.81 20.75 3.58
C GLY A 15 -14.33 21.08 3.53
N ILE A 16 -13.48 20.06 3.37
CA ILE A 16 -12.03 20.19 3.35
C ILE A 16 -11.48 19.57 2.07
N ASP A 17 -10.74 20.37 1.31
CA ASP A 17 -9.87 19.89 0.25
C ASP A 17 -8.42 19.82 0.75
N VAL A 18 -7.76 18.69 0.49
CA VAL A 18 -6.47 18.34 1.10
C VAL A 18 -5.42 18.12 0.02
N HIS A 19 -4.42 19.01 -0.01
CA HIS A 19 -3.24 18.88 -0.85
C HIS A 19 -1.98 18.66 -0.02
N LEU A 20 -0.85 18.45 -0.70
CA LEU A 20 0.44 18.19 -0.05
C LEU A 20 0.88 19.32 0.90
N LYS A 21 0.71 20.59 0.50
CA LYS A 21 1.21 21.76 1.25
C LYS A 21 0.13 22.59 1.93
N VAL A 22 -1.11 22.46 1.47
CA VAL A 22 -2.22 23.32 1.87
C VAL A 22 -3.48 22.48 2.09
N VAL A 23 -4.23 22.83 3.14
CA VAL A 23 -5.57 22.35 3.42
C VAL A 23 -6.50 23.54 3.29
N VAL A 24 -7.50 23.46 2.40
CA VAL A 24 -8.51 24.51 2.24
C VAL A 24 -9.80 24.01 2.86
N ALA A 25 -10.32 24.75 3.83
CA ALA A 25 -11.47 24.35 4.63
C ALA A 25 -12.55 25.43 4.58
N THR A 26 -13.76 25.04 4.24
CA THR A 26 -14.95 25.90 4.25
C THR A 26 -15.90 25.43 5.35
N ILE A 27 -16.27 26.32 6.26
CA ILE A 27 -17.37 26.09 7.21
C ILE A 27 -18.65 26.74 6.67
N ASP A 28 -19.81 26.11 6.93
CA ASP A 28 -21.12 26.66 6.62
C ASP A 28 -22.19 25.97 7.50
N GLY A 29 -23.33 26.63 7.71
CA GLY A 29 -24.46 26.08 8.45
C GLY A 29 -25.23 27.09 9.30
N ALA A 30 -26.10 26.55 10.16
CA ALA A 30 -27.02 27.33 10.98
C ALA A 30 -26.29 28.18 12.02
N GLY A 31 -26.50 29.50 11.94
CA GLY A 31 -25.98 30.48 12.89
C GLY A 31 -24.51 30.82 12.72
N ILE A 32 -23.89 30.45 11.58
CA ILE A 32 -22.52 30.86 11.22
C ILE A 32 -22.50 31.39 9.79
N GLN A 33 -21.59 32.34 9.50
CA GLN A 33 -21.36 32.77 8.12
C GLN A 33 -20.45 31.76 7.42
N ARG A 34 -20.69 31.54 6.12
CA ARG A 34 -19.77 30.77 5.29
C ARG A 34 -18.40 31.45 5.29
N GLU A 35 -17.38 30.73 5.73
CA GLU A 35 -16.01 31.21 5.76
C GLU A 35 -15.09 30.13 5.21
N THR A 36 -14.16 30.52 4.33
CA THR A 36 -13.13 29.62 3.80
C THR A 36 -11.76 30.08 4.26
N ARG A 37 -10.98 29.17 4.85
CA ARG A 37 -9.60 29.41 5.29
C ARG A 37 -8.65 28.36 4.73
N SER A 38 -7.40 28.79 4.53
CA SER A 38 -6.32 27.91 4.10
C SER A 38 -5.31 27.73 5.24
N PHE A 39 -4.94 26.49 5.49
CA PHE A 39 -3.97 26.09 6.51
C PHE A 39 -2.80 25.36 5.85
N LYS A 40 -1.62 25.42 6.46
CA LYS A 40 -0.51 24.54 6.07
C LYS A 40 -0.78 23.12 6.59
N THR A 41 -0.06 22.13 6.06
CA THR A 41 -0.22 20.71 6.43
C THR A 41 0.61 20.26 7.64
N PHE A 42 1.28 21.19 8.33
CA PHE A 42 2.01 20.90 9.57
C PHE A 42 1.06 20.65 10.75
N THR A 43 1.46 19.82 11.70
CA THR A 43 0.64 19.47 12.87
C THR A 43 0.13 20.69 13.65
N SER A 44 0.95 21.75 13.80
CA SER A 44 0.51 22.99 14.45
C SER A 44 -0.63 23.67 13.68
N SER A 45 -0.48 23.82 12.36
CA SER A 45 -1.51 24.40 11.49
C SER A 45 -2.77 23.52 11.41
N LEU A 46 -2.64 22.20 11.50
CA LEU A 46 -3.80 21.29 11.60
C LEU A 46 -4.51 21.41 12.96
N ASN A 47 -3.79 21.70 14.04
CA ASN A 47 -4.41 22.02 15.33
C ASN A 47 -5.11 23.38 15.30
N GLU A 48 -4.55 24.39 14.63
CA GLU A 48 -5.24 25.67 14.40
C GLU A 48 -6.54 25.47 13.61
N LEU A 49 -6.51 24.63 12.56
CA LEU A 49 -7.71 24.21 11.85
C LEU A 49 -8.72 23.58 12.81
N LYS A 50 -8.31 22.61 13.64
CA LYS A 50 -9.19 21.97 14.62
C LYS A 50 -9.82 22.98 15.59
N GLU A 51 -9.04 23.88 16.17
CA GLU A 51 -9.56 24.90 17.10
C GLU A 51 -10.54 25.86 16.42
N TRP A 52 -10.27 26.23 15.16
CA TRP A 52 -11.21 27.02 14.38
C TRP A 52 -12.52 26.28 14.09
N LEU A 53 -12.47 24.97 13.79
CA LEU A 53 -13.68 24.15 13.61
C LEU A 53 -14.49 24.02 14.91
N LEU A 54 -13.82 23.80 16.04
CA LEU A 54 -14.46 23.67 17.35
C LEU A 54 -15.10 24.99 17.82
N SER A 55 -14.41 26.12 17.65
CA SER A 55 -14.94 27.44 18.04
C SER A 55 -16.19 27.85 17.24
N ASN A 56 -16.35 27.35 16.02
CA ASN A 56 -17.55 27.52 15.22
C ASN A 56 -18.63 26.44 15.47
N GLY A 57 -18.36 25.47 16.34
CA GLY A 57 -19.28 24.37 16.66
C GLY A 57 -19.56 23.44 15.47
N VAL A 58 -18.55 23.22 14.61
CA VAL A 58 -18.66 22.26 13.50
C VAL A 58 -18.84 20.85 14.06
N THR A 59 -19.84 20.13 13.54
CA THR A 59 -20.16 18.76 14.00
C THR A 59 -19.83 17.69 12.96
N HIS A 60 -19.73 18.09 11.69
CA HIS A 60 -19.47 17.21 10.57
C HIS A 60 -18.36 17.78 9.69
N VAL A 61 -17.41 16.94 9.30
CA VAL A 61 -16.32 17.28 8.39
C VAL A 61 -16.34 16.31 7.22
N GLY A 62 -16.31 16.82 5.99
CA GLY A 62 -16.18 16.02 4.77
C GLY A 62 -14.84 16.32 4.12
N MET A 63 -14.11 15.29 3.68
CA MET A 63 -12.84 15.49 2.96
C MET A 63 -12.63 14.44 1.86
N GLU A 64 -12.06 14.87 0.74
CA GLU A 64 -11.77 14.00 -0.41
C GLU A 64 -10.65 12.98 -0.07
N SER A 65 -10.85 11.72 -0.47
CA SER A 65 -9.97 10.60 -0.14
C SER A 65 -8.84 10.35 -1.15
N THR A 66 -8.21 11.38 -1.72
CA THR A 66 -7.19 11.18 -2.75
C THR A 66 -5.79 11.02 -2.14
N GLY A 67 -5.22 9.83 -2.27
CA GLY A 67 -3.91 9.49 -1.70
C GLY A 67 -3.93 9.35 -0.18
N VAL A 68 -2.81 9.67 0.47
CA VAL A 68 -2.60 9.52 1.93
C VAL A 68 -2.78 10.82 2.71
N TYR A 69 -2.91 11.96 2.04
CA TYR A 69 -2.84 13.28 2.67
C TYR A 69 -4.01 13.61 3.60
N TRP A 70 -5.15 12.93 3.46
CA TRP A 70 -6.26 13.05 4.39
C TRP A 70 -5.95 12.43 5.76
N LYS A 71 -5.02 11.47 5.86
CA LYS A 71 -4.75 10.73 7.11
C LYS A 71 -4.29 11.64 8.26
N PRO A 72 -3.33 12.56 8.09
CA PRO A 72 -2.95 13.51 9.15
C PRO A 72 -4.10 14.42 9.59
N VAL A 73 -4.90 14.92 8.64
CA VAL A 73 -6.07 15.77 8.94
C VAL A 73 -7.10 14.99 9.76
N TYR A 74 -7.47 13.79 9.31
CA TYR A 74 -8.37 12.89 10.05
C TYR A 74 -7.86 12.62 11.46
N LYS A 75 -6.57 12.30 11.62
CA LYS A 75 -5.97 11.97 12.92
C LYS A 75 -6.00 13.14 13.92
N VAL A 76 -5.86 14.38 13.45
CA VAL A 76 -5.97 15.55 14.35
C VAL A 76 -7.40 15.77 14.81
N LEU A 77 -8.38 15.44 13.96
CA LEU A 77 -9.79 15.69 14.21
C LEU A 77 -10.52 14.53 14.92
N GLU A 78 -10.02 13.29 14.82
CA GLU A 78 -10.76 12.06 15.19
C GLU A 78 -11.28 12.01 16.63
N ASP A 79 -10.56 12.64 17.57
CA ASP A 79 -10.94 12.65 18.99
C ASP A 79 -11.83 13.85 19.37
N SER A 80 -12.07 14.80 18.45
CA SER A 80 -12.75 16.08 18.76
C SER A 80 -13.98 16.35 17.90
N ILE A 81 -14.02 15.85 16.67
CA ILE A 81 -15.16 16.03 15.76
C ILE A 81 -15.89 14.68 15.63
N PRO A 82 -17.19 14.60 15.98
CA PRO A 82 -17.88 13.31 16.07
C PRO A 82 -18.11 12.65 14.70
N ASN A 83 -18.26 13.45 13.62
CA ASN A 83 -18.57 12.93 12.29
C ASN A 83 -17.54 13.39 11.26
N ILE A 84 -16.58 12.54 10.95
CA ILE A 84 -15.57 12.81 9.91
C ILE A 84 -15.77 11.84 8.75
N TRP A 85 -16.18 12.38 7.61
CA TRP A 85 -16.54 11.63 6.41
C TRP A 85 -15.44 11.72 5.37
N ILE A 86 -14.74 10.61 5.19
CA ILE A 86 -13.82 10.44 4.06
C ILE A 86 -14.64 10.04 2.84
N VAL A 87 -14.59 10.84 1.79
CA VAL A 87 -15.48 10.67 0.62
C VAL A 87 -14.67 10.38 -0.63
N ASN A 88 -15.15 9.40 -1.42
CA ASN A 88 -14.48 9.01 -2.65
C ASN A 88 -14.60 10.14 -3.68
N ALA A 89 -13.46 10.56 -4.25
CA ALA A 89 -13.39 11.59 -5.28
C ALA A 89 -14.36 11.38 -6.45
N ARG A 90 -14.63 10.12 -6.84
CA ARG A 90 -15.57 9.78 -7.91
C ARG A 90 -17.02 10.19 -7.59
N HIS A 91 -17.39 10.25 -6.31
CA HIS A 91 -18.73 10.65 -5.87
C HIS A 91 -18.88 12.17 -5.71
N ILE A 92 -17.77 12.91 -5.67
CA ILE A 92 -17.76 14.37 -5.46
C ILE A 92 -17.53 15.12 -6.78
N LYS A 93 -17.16 14.41 -7.86
CA LYS A 93 -16.78 14.99 -9.15
C LYS A 93 -17.76 16.08 -9.59
N ASN A 94 -17.23 17.30 -9.65
CA ASN A 94 -17.88 18.46 -10.21
C ASN A 94 -18.08 18.31 -11.73
N VAL A 95 -19.08 19.03 -12.25
CA VAL A 95 -19.28 19.25 -13.69
C VAL A 95 -18.04 19.98 -14.25
N PRO A 96 -17.50 19.63 -15.44
CA PRO A 96 -16.27 20.23 -15.96
C PRO A 96 -16.33 21.75 -16.12
N GLY A 97 -15.36 22.47 -15.54
CA GLY A 97 -15.17 23.92 -15.65
C GLY A 97 -14.56 24.55 -14.38
N HIS A 98 -13.52 25.38 -14.52
CA HIS A 98 -12.84 26.18 -13.48
C HIS A 98 -12.84 25.60 -12.05
N LYS A 99 -12.01 24.59 -11.80
CA LYS A 99 -11.80 23.98 -10.47
C LYS A 99 -10.72 24.75 -9.71
N THR A 100 -11.03 25.24 -8.50
CA THR A 100 -10.05 25.79 -7.55
C THR A 100 -10.25 25.11 -6.20
N ASP A 101 -9.18 24.95 -5.42
CA ASP A 101 -9.22 24.29 -4.10
C ASP A 101 -10.31 24.88 -3.17
N LYS A 102 -10.56 26.20 -3.27
CA LYS A 102 -11.65 26.90 -2.58
C LYS A 102 -13.04 26.43 -3.04
N MET A 103 -13.25 26.31 -4.35
CA MET A 103 -14.52 25.83 -4.89
C MET A 103 -14.77 24.37 -4.50
N ASP A 104 -13.72 23.57 -4.37
CA ASP A 104 -13.84 22.17 -3.95
C ASP A 104 -14.21 22.04 -2.48
N SER A 105 -13.56 22.80 -1.59
CA SER A 105 -13.93 22.81 -0.16
C SER A 105 -15.37 23.31 0.05
N GLU A 106 -15.78 24.35 -0.68
CA GLU A 106 -17.17 24.87 -0.67
C GLU A 106 -18.16 23.83 -1.19
N TRP A 107 -17.83 23.13 -2.27
CA TRP A 107 -18.67 22.10 -2.85
C TRP A 107 -18.86 20.91 -1.90
N ILE A 108 -17.78 20.42 -1.28
CA ILE A 108 -17.84 19.36 -0.28
C ILE A 108 -18.73 19.79 0.89
N CYS A 109 -18.58 21.03 1.38
CA CYS A 109 -19.38 21.56 2.47
C CYS A 109 -20.88 21.59 2.11
N LYS A 110 -21.21 22.08 0.91
CA LYS A 110 -22.61 22.12 0.41
C LYS A 110 -23.22 20.72 0.31
N LEU A 111 -22.48 19.75 -0.25
CA LEU A 111 -22.96 18.37 -0.36
C LEU A 111 -23.12 17.71 1.01
N LEU A 112 -22.22 18.00 1.95
CA LEU A 112 -22.29 17.50 3.31
C LEU A 112 -23.55 18.04 4.02
N LEU A 113 -23.77 19.36 3.99
CA LEU A 113 -24.97 20.00 4.56
C LEU A 113 -26.27 19.39 4.04
N ALA A 114 -26.31 19.04 2.76
CA ALA A 114 -27.46 18.42 2.11
C ALA A 114 -27.59 16.91 2.36
N GLY A 115 -26.64 16.28 3.05
CA GLY A 115 -26.60 14.82 3.29
C GLY A 115 -26.38 13.98 2.03
N LEU A 116 -25.82 14.58 0.96
CA LEU A 116 -25.61 13.93 -0.34
C LEU A 116 -24.29 13.16 -0.42
N LEU A 117 -23.44 13.26 0.61
CA LEU A 117 -22.18 12.53 0.68
C LEU A 117 -22.36 11.13 1.26
N LYS A 118 -21.72 10.14 0.61
CA LYS A 118 -21.63 8.77 1.13
C LYS A 118 -20.25 8.56 1.79
N PRO A 119 -20.17 8.40 3.12
CA PRO A 119 -18.90 8.19 3.79
C PRO A 119 -18.27 6.84 3.42
N SER A 120 -16.95 6.83 3.27
CA SER A 120 -16.15 5.62 3.17
C SER A 120 -15.97 5.03 4.56
N TYR A 121 -15.93 3.70 4.65
CA TYR A 121 -15.65 3.02 5.91
C TYR A 121 -14.20 3.24 6.32
N ILE A 122 -13.99 3.83 7.50
CA ILE A 122 -12.69 3.96 8.14
C ILE A 122 -12.68 3.03 9.35
N PRO A 123 -11.87 1.95 9.34
CA PRO A 123 -11.79 1.03 10.46
C PRO A 123 -11.31 1.72 11.74
N PRO A 124 -11.60 1.18 12.93
CA PRO A 124 -11.01 1.65 14.19
C PRO A 124 -9.47 1.67 14.17
N LYS A 125 -8.86 2.49 15.03
CA LYS A 125 -7.42 2.74 15.08
C LYS A 125 -6.58 1.46 15.12
N GLU A 126 -6.94 0.51 15.97
CA GLU A 126 -6.26 -0.79 16.11
C GLU A 126 -6.28 -1.59 14.80
N GLN A 127 -7.45 -1.66 14.14
CA GLN A 127 -7.57 -2.32 12.84
C GLN A 127 -6.75 -1.61 11.74
N ARG A 128 -6.67 -0.27 11.75
CA ARG A 128 -5.85 0.48 10.79
C ARG A 128 -4.37 0.18 10.97
N GLN A 129 -3.88 0.14 12.20
CA GLN A 129 -2.49 -0.20 12.53
C GLN A 129 -2.14 -1.61 12.06
N LEU A 130 -3.01 -2.60 12.36
CA LEU A 130 -2.81 -3.97 11.91
C LEU A 130 -2.82 -4.09 10.38
N ARG A 131 -3.71 -3.34 9.70
CA ARG A 131 -3.77 -3.30 8.23
C ARG A 131 -2.50 -2.72 7.61
N ASP A 132 -1.89 -1.72 8.21
CA ASP A 132 -0.64 -1.15 7.69
C ASP A 132 0.51 -2.17 7.77
N LEU A 133 0.63 -2.89 8.90
CA LEU A 133 1.65 -3.95 9.07
C LEU A 133 1.43 -5.13 8.12
N THR A 134 0.20 -5.65 8.05
CA THR A 134 -0.12 -6.81 7.19
C THR A 134 0.03 -6.49 5.71
N ARG A 135 -0.33 -5.27 5.27
CA ARG A 135 -0.09 -4.82 3.89
C ARG A 135 1.39 -4.76 3.56
N TYR A 136 2.22 -4.23 4.47
CA TYR A 136 3.66 -4.16 4.24
C TYR A 136 4.28 -5.55 4.18
N ARG A 137 3.92 -6.46 5.11
CA ARG A 137 4.34 -7.87 5.07
C ARG A 137 3.99 -8.53 3.74
N ASN A 138 2.76 -8.36 3.25
CA ASN A 138 2.34 -8.92 1.96
C ASN A 138 3.14 -8.34 0.79
N LYS A 139 3.53 -7.06 0.85
CA LYS A 139 4.38 -6.43 -0.18
C LYS A 139 5.78 -7.06 -0.22
N LEU A 140 6.38 -7.34 0.94
CA LEU A 140 7.68 -8.00 1.03
C LEU A 140 7.62 -9.46 0.54
N ILE A 141 6.54 -10.19 0.85
CA ILE A 141 6.31 -11.54 0.28
C ILE A 141 6.24 -11.50 -1.25
N GLN A 142 5.54 -10.51 -1.81
CA GLN A 142 5.50 -10.32 -3.27
C GLN A 142 6.87 -9.95 -3.86
N GLN A 143 7.69 -9.20 -3.12
CA GLN A 143 9.07 -8.89 -3.52
C GLN A 143 9.93 -10.16 -3.57
N ILE A 144 9.88 -11.01 -2.55
CA ILE A 144 10.57 -12.32 -2.55
C ILE A 144 10.17 -13.15 -3.77
N ALA A 145 8.86 -13.21 -4.08
CA ALA A 145 8.39 -13.92 -5.26
C ALA A 145 8.96 -13.34 -6.58
N SER A 146 9.02 -12.01 -6.68
CA SER A 146 9.62 -11.31 -7.82
C SER A 146 11.12 -11.64 -7.99
N GLU A 147 11.87 -11.67 -6.89
CA GLU A 147 13.29 -12.01 -6.90
C GLU A 147 13.54 -13.49 -7.23
N LYS A 148 12.71 -14.41 -6.73
CA LYS A 148 12.75 -15.82 -7.17
C LYS A 148 12.53 -15.95 -8.67
N ASN A 149 11.58 -15.21 -9.23
CA ASN A 149 11.36 -15.19 -10.69
C ASN A 149 12.54 -14.56 -11.45
N ARG A 150 13.26 -13.61 -10.85
CA ARG A 150 14.49 -13.04 -11.42
C ARG A 150 15.62 -14.07 -11.43
N MET A 151 15.80 -14.80 -10.33
CA MET A 151 16.77 -15.90 -10.24
C MET A 151 16.52 -16.94 -11.33
N MET A 152 15.27 -17.38 -11.51
CA MET A 152 14.91 -18.34 -12.56
C MET A 152 15.21 -17.82 -13.98
N ARG A 153 15.00 -16.52 -14.24
CA ARG A 153 15.35 -15.93 -15.54
C ARG A 153 16.84 -15.99 -15.84
N ILE A 154 17.70 -15.78 -14.84
CA ILE A 154 19.15 -15.90 -15.00
C ILE A 154 19.54 -17.35 -15.27
N LEU A 155 18.96 -18.29 -14.52
CA LEU A 155 19.20 -19.72 -14.75
C LEU A 155 18.81 -20.12 -16.18
N GLU A 156 17.65 -19.66 -16.68
CA GLU A 156 17.22 -19.91 -18.05
C GLU A 156 18.16 -19.29 -19.11
N ASP A 157 18.72 -18.10 -18.84
CA ASP A 157 19.72 -17.43 -19.69
C ASP A 157 21.01 -18.26 -19.79
N CYS A 158 21.41 -18.89 -18.67
CA CYS A 158 22.51 -19.86 -18.62
C CYS A 158 22.16 -21.23 -19.22
N ASN A 159 20.99 -21.42 -19.83
CA ASN A 159 20.46 -22.71 -20.30
C ASN A 159 20.30 -23.77 -19.18
N ILE A 160 20.07 -23.35 -17.93
CA ILE A 160 19.71 -24.22 -16.81
C ILE A 160 18.19 -24.43 -16.83
N LYS A 161 17.74 -25.65 -17.15
CA LYS A 161 16.34 -26.03 -17.40
C LYS A 161 15.64 -26.66 -16.20
N LEU A 162 16.04 -26.28 -14.99
CA LEU A 162 15.45 -26.83 -13.76
C LEU A 162 13.93 -26.65 -13.70
N SER A 163 13.40 -25.56 -14.29
CA SER A 163 11.96 -25.25 -14.36
C SER A 163 11.13 -26.26 -15.18
N SER A 164 11.74 -27.00 -16.10
CA SER A 164 11.03 -27.96 -16.95
C SER A 164 10.95 -29.35 -16.33
N VAL A 165 11.83 -29.67 -15.39
CA VAL A 165 11.97 -31.02 -14.79
C VAL A 165 11.45 -31.10 -13.36
N VAL A 166 11.25 -29.95 -12.68
CA VAL A 166 10.63 -29.90 -11.36
C VAL A 166 9.27 -29.20 -11.38
N SER A 167 8.30 -29.75 -10.66
CA SER A 167 6.96 -29.15 -10.54
C SER A 167 6.94 -27.88 -9.67
N ASN A 168 7.97 -27.68 -8.83
CA ASN A 168 8.09 -26.53 -7.95
C ASN A 168 9.57 -26.14 -7.76
N THR A 169 9.97 -25.00 -8.32
CA THR A 169 11.34 -24.46 -8.22
C THR A 169 11.68 -23.88 -6.84
N SER A 170 10.69 -23.74 -5.96
CA SER A 170 10.88 -23.42 -4.53
C SER A 170 10.82 -24.66 -3.62
N GLY A 171 10.82 -25.87 -4.17
CA GLY A 171 10.92 -27.10 -3.39
C GLY A 171 12.33 -27.33 -2.84
N THR A 172 12.48 -28.24 -1.87
CA THR A 172 13.76 -28.49 -1.18
C THR A 172 14.88 -28.87 -2.14
N THR A 173 14.69 -29.91 -2.97
CA THR A 173 15.71 -30.36 -3.93
C THR A 173 16.09 -29.24 -4.91
N ALA A 174 15.10 -28.57 -5.52
CA ALA A 174 15.37 -27.49 -6.46
C ALA A 174 16.12 -26.32 -5.79
N THR A 175 15.75 -25.96 -4.56
CA THR A 175 16.43 -24.90 -3.80
C THR A 175 17.90 -25.27 -3.54
N SER A 176 18.18 -26.49 -3.08
CA SER A 176 19.54 -26.94 -2.82
C SER A 176 20.41 -27.01 -4.08
N LEU A 177 19.85 -27.44 -5.21
CA LEU A 177 20.56 -27.42 -6.49
C LEU A 177 20.87 -25.98 -6.94
N ILE A 178 19.91 -25.07 -6.77
CA ILE A 178 20.12 -23.65 -7.06
C ILE A 178 21.19 -23.06 -6.12
N ASP A 179 21.22 -23.44 -4.84
CA ASP A 179 22.25 -22.99 -3.90
C ASP A 179 23.66 -23.39 -4.37
N MET A 180 23.84 -24.65 -4.80
CA MET A 180 25.12 -25.10 -5.35
C MET A 180 25.51 -24.34 -6.62
N LEU A 181 24.55 -24.02 -7.50
CA LEU A 181 24.79 -23.18 -8.68
C LEU A 181 25.16 -21.74 -8.30
N CYS A 182 24.54 -21.17 -7.26
CA CYS A 182 24.89 -19.87 -6.70
C CYS A 182 26.30 -19.85 -6.10
N GLU A 183 26.82 -20.98 -5.65
CA GLU A 183 28.22 -21.14 -5.19
C GLU A 183 29.21 -21.28 -6.36
N GLY A 184 28.72 -21.32 -7.61
CA GLY A 184 29.54 -21.52 -8.80
C GLY A 184 29.98 -22.96 -9.01
N LYS A 185 29.34 -23.92 -8.34
CA LYS A 185 29.67 -25.33 -8.44
C LYS A 185 29.15 -25.92 -9.76
N VAL A 186 30.02 -26.63 -10.47
CA VAL A 186 29.60 -27.52 -11.55
C VAL A 186 29.06 -28.80 -10.92
N LEU A 187 27.75 -29.03 -11.10
CA LEU A 187 27.06 -30.14 -10.47
C LEU A 187 27.46 -31.49 -11.08
N THR A 188 27.58 -32.49 -10.21
CA THR A 188 27.83 -33.90 -10.55
C THR A 188 26.63 -34.77 -10.19
N LEU A 189 26.61 -36.02 -10.66
CA LEU A 189 25.54 -36.96 -10.30
C LEU A 189 25.50 -37.23 -8.78
N ASP A 190 26.66 -37.24 -8.12
CA ASP A 190 26.74 -37.39 -6.66
C ASP A 190 26.09 -36.20 -5.93
N ASP A 191 26.25 -34.98 -6.46
CA ASP A 191 25.60 -33.80 -5.92
C ASP A 191 24.07 -33.90 -6.06
N ILE A 192 23.58 -34.33 -7.23
CA ILE A 192 22.14 -34.56 -7.42
C ILE A 192 21.63 -35.60 -6.42
N ASN A 193 22.29 -36.75 -6.33
CA ASN A 193 21.90 -37.85 -5.44
C ASN A 193 21.89 -37.44 -3.96
N SER A 194 22.78 -36.52 -3.55
CA SER A 194 22.84 -36.04 -2.17
C SER A 194 21.60 -35.27 -1.72
N VAL A 195 20.87 -34.66 -2.66
CA VAL A 195 19.66 -33.85 -2.39
C VAL A 195 18.40 -34.42 -3.06
N TYR A 196 18.53 -35.53 -3.77
CA TYR A 196 17.46 -36.18 -4.51
C TYR A 196 16.39 -36.73 -3.58
N HIS A 197 15.13 -36.55 -3.97
CA HIS A 197 13.99 -37.11 -3.25
C HIS A 197 13.19 -38.00 -4.20
N GLY A 198 13.00 -39.28 -3.85
CA GLY A 198 12.36 -40.29 -4.71
C GLY A 198 10.87 -40.07 -5.04
N LYS A 199 10.32 -38.90 -4.72
CA LYS A 199 8.97 -38.47 -5.16
C LYS A 199 9.02 -37.52 -6.37
N LEU A 200 10.21 -37.14 -6.82
CA LEU A 200 10.39 -36.35 -8.03
C LEU A 200 10.07 -37.22 -9.25
N SER A 201 9.38 -36.63 -10.23
CA SER A 201 9.11 -37.28 -11.51
C SER A 201 10.37 -37.43 -12.35
N ALA A 202 11.29 -36.45 -12.26
CA ALA A 202 12.55 -36.47 -12.97
C ALA A 202 13.54 -37.46 -12.34
N SER A 203 14.30 -38.14 -13.19
CA SER A 203 15.42 -38.98 -12.77
C SER A 203 16.60 -38.13 -12.29
N PRO A 204 17.53 -38.68 -11.47
CA PRO A 204 18.76 -37.99 -11.13
C PRO A 204 19.57 -37.54 -12.36
N GLU A 205 19.58 -38.34 -13.42
CA GLU A 205 20.28 -38.03 -14.68
C GLU A 205 19.63 -36.85 -15.40
N GLU A 206 18.30 -36.82 -15.47
CA GLU A 206 17.54 -35.71 -16.07
C GLU A 206 17.70 -34.40 -15.29
N LEU A 207 17.78 -34.47 -13.96
CA LEU A 207 18.09 -33.31 -13.13
C LEU A 207 19.51 -32.78 -13.38
N LEU A 208 20.49 -33.68 -13.53
CA LEU A 208 21.85 -33.29 -13.87
C LEU A 208 21.91 -32.60 -15.24
N GLU A 209 21.22 -33.16 -16.23
CA GLU A 209 21.12 -32.56 -17.57
C GLU A 209 20.46 -31.18 -17.51
N ALA A 210 19.36 -31.03 -16.77
CA ALA A 210 18.71 -29.74 -16.56
C ALA A 210 19.58 -28.72 -15.82
N CYS A 211 20.51 -29.17 -14.98
CA CYS A 211 21.48 -28.35 -14.27
C CYS A 211 22.76 -28.08 -15.06
N THR A 212 22.89 -28.61 -16.28
CA THR A 212 24.06 -28.42 -17.14
C THR A 212 23.83 -27.28 -18.11
N GLY A 213 24.68 -26.26 -18.06
CA GLY A 213 24.52 -25.05 -18.88
C GLY A 213 25.77 -24.17 -18.91
N PHE A 214 25.61 -22.95 -19.40
CA PHE A 214 26.66 -21.95 -19.56
C PHE A 214 26.57 -20.91 -18.44
N VAL A 215 27.14 -21.26 -17.28
CA VAL A 215 27.20 -20.37 -16.12
C VAL A 215 28.56 -19.69 -16.08
N GLU A 216 28.56 -18.36 -16.04
CA GLU A 216 29.77 -17.53 -15.98
C GLU A 216 29.84 -16.79 -14.64
N GLU A 217 31.01 -16.24 -14.31
CA GLU A 217 31.25 -15.50 -13.06
C GLU A 217 30.22 -14.38 -12.82
N HIS A 218 29.82 -13.66 -13.87
CA HIS A 218 28.85 -12.58 -13.76
C HIS A 218 27.44 -13.10 -13.41
N HIS A 219 27.04 -14.26 -13.94
CA HIS A 219 25.78 -14.92 -13.61
C HIS A 219 25.77 -15.37 -12.14
N ILE A 220 26.87 -15.98 -11.68
CA ILE A 220 27.04 -16.41 -10.28
C ILE A 220 26.90 -15.22 -9.35
N TYR A 221 27.58 -14.11 -9.64
CA TYR A 221 27.49 -12.89 -8.85
C TYR A 221 26.05 -12.36 -8.76
N LEU A 222 25.31 -12.31 -9.88
CA LEU A 222 23.92 -11.87 -9.87
C LEU A 222 23.01 -12.81 -9.06
N LEU A 223 23.17 -14.13 -9.20
CA LEU A 223 22.43 -15.13 -8.43
C LEU A 223 22.68 -14.97 -6.92
N GLN A 224 23.93 -14.74 -6.52
CA GLN A 224 24.30 -14.48 -5.13
C GLN A 224 23.67 -13.20 -4.58
N MET A 225 23.65 -12.11 -5.37
CA MET A 225 23.00 -10.86 -4.95
C MET A 225 21.49 -11.03 -4.78
N ILE A 226 20.84 -11.78 -5.67
CA ILE A 226 19.39 -12.06 -5.58
C ILE A 226 19.08 -12.94 -4.37
N ARG A 227 19.89 -13.98 -4.11
CA ARG A 227 19.73 -14.83 -2.91
C ARG A 227 19.86 -13.99 -1.64
N LYS A 228 20.87 -13.12 -1.57
CA LYS A 228 21.04 -12.19 -0.44
C LYS A 228 19.84 -11.27 -0.23
N ASP A 229 19.24 -10.70 -1.29
CA ASP A 229 18.04 -9.86 -1.17
C ASP A 229 16.82 -10.66 -0.67
N ILE A 230 16.65 -11.91 -1.15
CA ILE A 230 15.60 -12.82 -0.68
C ILE A 230 15.75 -13.06 0.82
N ASP A 231 16.95 -13.39 1.30
CA ASP A 231 17.20 -13.73 2.71
C ASP A 231 16.98 -12.51 3.64
N GLN A 232 17.46 -11.33 3.22
CA GLN A 232 17.24 -10.08 3.95
C GLN A 232 15.75 -9.73 4.00
N THR A 233 15.05 -9.87 2.88
CA THR A 233 13.61 -9.58 2.80
C THR A 233 12.80 -10.59 3.62
N GLN A 234 13.19 -11.86 3.64
CA GLN A 234 12.55 -12.90 4.44
C GLN A 234 12.68 -12.60 5.95
N THR A 235 13.85 -12.15 6.40
CA THR A 235 14.06 -11.70 7.78
C THR A 235 13.05 -10.61 8.18
N LEU A 236 12.85 -9.60 7.30
CA LEU A 236 11.86 -8.55 7.54
C LEU A 236 10.41 -9.08 7.58
N VAL A 237 10.09 -10.08 6.75
CA VAL A 237 8.77 -10.75 6.77
C VAL A 237 8.55 -11.47 8.09
N ASP A 238 9.57 -12.12 8.63
CA ASP A 238 9.50 -12.86 9.89
C ASP A 238 9.34 -11.91 11.08
N ASP A 239 10.11 -10.81 11.13
CA ASP A 239 9.99 -9.75 12.13
C ASP A 239 8.57 -9.14 12.14
N LEU A 240 8.03 -8.81 10.96
CA LEU A 240 6.66 -8.31 10.83
C LEU A 240 5.63 -9.36 11.27
N SER A 241 5.85 -10.63 10.93
CA SER A 241 4.96 -11.72 11.33
C SER A 241 4.92 -11.90 12.84
N GLU A 242 6.07 -11.79 13.50
CA GLU A 242 6.15 -11.84 14.96
C GLU A 242 5.47 -10.62 15.59
N ARG A 243 5.75 -9.42 15.08
CA ARG A 243 5.10 -8.20 15.57
C ARG A 243 3.59 -8.25 15.43
N ILE A 244 3.08 -8.77 14.31
CA ILE A 244 1.63 -8.94 14.07
C ILE A 244 1.01 -9.91 15.07
N LYS A 245 1.69 -11.02 15.43
CA LYS A 245 1.17 -11.98 16.41
C LYS A 245 1.09 -11.42 17.84
N ARG A 246 1.88 -10.40 18.15
CA ARG A 246 1.94 -9.75 19.48
C ARG A 246 0.90 -8.62 19.65
N LEU A 247 0.20 -8.23 18.58
CA LEU A 247 -0.84 -7.20 18.58
C LEU A 247 -2.23 -7.84 18.58
#